data_AF-A0A090YR24-F1
#
_entry.id   AF-A0A090YR24-F1
#
_cell.length_a   1.000
_cell.length_b   1.000
_cell.length_c   1.000
_cell.angle_alpha   90.00
_cell.angle_beta   90.00
_cell.angle_gamma   90.00
#
_symmetry.space_group_name_H-M   'P 1'
#
loop_
_entity.id
_entity.type
_entity.pdbx_description
1 polymer ?
#
loop_
_entity_poly.entity_id
_entity_poly.type
_entity_poly.pdbx_seq_one_letter_code
_entity_poly.pdbx_strand_id
1 'polypeptide(L)' 'MKKRIIYLLAAIFALIVLFSIFIYPSFYKYMYIETDNGKFPVRINVITQNAEILTLDGWLDIVN' A
#
# COMPACT_ATOMS: atom_id res chain seq x y z
N MET A 1 7.11 -38.50 -10.21
CA MET A 1 5.86 -37.70 -10.25
C MET A 1 5.65 -36.85 -9.00
N LYS A 2 5.58 -37.43 -7.79
CA LYS A 2 5.32 -36.69 -6.54
C LYS A 2 6.28 -35.52 -6.26
N LYS A 3 7.59 -35.70 -6.48
CA LYS A 3 8.60 -34.65 -6.29
C LYS A 3 8.38 -33.44 -7.22
N ARG A 4 8.03 -33.66 -8.48
CA ARG A 4 7.72 -32.57 -9.44
C ARG A 4 6.53 -31.74 -8.99
N ILE A 5 5.49 -32.39 -8.45
CA ILE A 5 4.30 -31.70 -7.93
C ILE A 5 4.66 -30.84 -6.72
N ILE A 6 5.50 -31.34 -5.81
CA ILE A 6 5.96 -30.56 -4.64
C ILE A 6 6.74 -29.31 -5.07
N TYR A 7 7.68 -29.43 -6.01
CA TYR A 7 8.43 -28.28 -6.51
C TYR A 7 7.53 -27.26 -7.23
N LEU A 8 6.53 -27.73 -7.98
CA LEU A 8 5.55 -26.85 -8.62
C LEU A 8 4.76 -26.04 -7.59
N LEU A 9 4.24 -26.70 -6.54
CA LEU A 9 3.48 -26.05 -5.49
C LEU A 9 4.32 -25.04 -4.71
N ALA A 10 5.57 -25.38 -4.40
CA ALA A 10 6.51 -24.46 -3.75
C ALA A 10 6.81 -23.22 -4.61
N ALA A 11 6.98 -23.40 -5.93
CA ALA A 11 7.19 -22.29 -6.85
C ALA A 11 5.96 -21.38 -6.97
N ILE A 12 4.75 -21.96 -7.03
CA ILE A 12 3.50 -21.19 -7.04
C ILE A 12 3.34 -20.40 -5.74
N PHE A 13 3.62 -21.02 -4.59
CA PHE A 13 3.56 -20.34 -3.30
C PHE A 13 4.55 -19.18 -3.21
N ALA A 14 5.79 -19.39 -3.66
CA ALA A 14 6.80 -18.33 -3.72
C ALA A 14 6.34 -17.17 -4.62
N LEU A 15 5.74 -17.46 -5.78
CA LEU A 15 5.17 -16.43 -6.65
C LEU A 15 4.04 -15.65 -6.00
N ILE A 16 3.14 -16.31 -5.26
CA ILE A 16 2.07 -15.64 -4.51
C ILE A 16 2.68 -14.72 -3.45
N VAL A 17 3.67 -15.17 -2.68
CA VAL A 17 4.35 -14.34 -1.66
C VAL A 17 5.03 -13.13 -2.30
N LEU A 18 5.76 -13.34 -3.39
CA LEU A 18 6.41 -12.24 -4.11
C LEU A 18 5.37 -11.27 -4.67
N PHE A 19 4.29 -11.76 -5.28
CA PHE A 19 3.19 -10.92 -5.76
C PHE A 19 2.56 -10.11 -4.60
N SER A 20 2.36 -10.74 -3.44
CA SER A 20 1.84 -10.06 -2.25
C SER A 20 2.78 -9.01 -1.67
N ILE A 21 4.09 -9.10 -1.90
CA ILE A 21 5.06 -8.09 -1.43
C ILE A 21 5.18 -6.94 -2.44
N PHE A 22 5.23 -7.28 -3.73
CA PHE A 22 5.59 -6.32 -4.79
C PHE A 22 4.39 -5.70 -5.51
N ILE A 23 3.23 -6.38 -5.53
CA ILE A 23 2.06 -5.97 -6.29
C ILE A 23 0.85 -5.70 -5.38
N TYR A 24 0.79 -6.30 -4.19
CA TYR A 24 -0.22 -5.91 -3.20
C TYR A 24 -0.07 -4.42 -2.87
N PRO A 25 -1.18 -3.67 -2.79
CA PRO A 25 -1.13 -2.23 -2.66
C PRO A 25 -0.30 -1.86 -1.44
N SER A 26 0.57 -0.86 -1.60
CA SER A 26 1.21 -0.23 -0.46
C SER A 26 0.15 0.04 0.60
N PHE A 27 0.49 -0.10 1.89
CA PHE A 27 -0.42 0.20 2.99
C PHE A 27 -1.04 1.60 2.91
N TYR A 28 -0.52 2.45 2.02
CA TYR A 28 -1.01 3.78 1.72
C TYR A 28 -1.44 3.93 0.27
N LYS A 29 -2.61 4.54 0.07
CA LYS A 29 -3.08 5.10 -1.19
C LYS A 29 -2.70 6.59 -1.23
N TYR A 30 -1.92 6.99 -2.21
CA TYR A 30 -1.53 8.39 -2.39
C TYR A 30 -2.51 9.12 -3.29
N MET A 31 -2.90 10.31 -2.90
CA MET A 31 -3.79 11.20 -3.66
C MET A 31 -3.52 12.66 -3.33
N TYR A 32 -4.24 13.56 -4.00
CA TYR A 32 -4.18 14.99 -3.71
C TYR A 32 -5.56 15.47 -3.29
N ILE A 33 -5.60 16.35 -2.29
CA ILE A 33 -6.81 17.07 -1.90
C ILE A 33 -6.66 18.51 -2.40
N GLU A 34 -7.68 18.98 -3.11
CA GLU A 34 -7.82 20.38 -3.51
C GLU A 34 -8.51 21.16 -2.38
N THR A 35 -7.90 22.29 -2.00
CA THR A 35 -8.45 23.25 -1.04
C THR A 35 -8.31 24.65 -1.62
N ASP A 36 -8.97 25.65 -1.00
CA ASP A 36 -8.83 27.06 -1.39
C ASP A 36 -7.37 27.55 -1.34
N ASN A 37 -6.53 26.90 -0.53
CA ASN A 37 -5.11 27.20 -0.36
C ASN A 37 -4.18 26.37 -1.27
N GLY A 38 -4.73 25.56 -2.18
CA GLY A 38 -3.98 24.78 -3.16
C GLY A 38 -4.15 23.26 -3.06
N LYS A 39 -3.28 22.52 -3.75
CA LYS A 39 -3.26 21.06 -3.81
C LYS A 39 -2.29 20.48 -2.79
N PHE A 40 -2.79 19.66 -1.89
CA PHE A 40 -1.99 19.03 -0.85
C PHE A 40 -1.86 17.52 -1.08
N PRO A 41 -0.65 16.95 -1.04
CA PRO A 41 -0.48 15.51 -1.11
C PRO A 41 -0.95 14.86 0.19
N VAL A 42 -1.74 13.81 0.03
CA VAL A 42 -2.36 13.04 1.10
C VAL A 42 -2.09 11.57 0.88
N ARG A 43 -1.80 10.85 1.96
CA ARG A 43 -1.74 9.40 1.96
C ARG A 43 -2.87 8.86 2.84
N ILE A 44 -3.55 7.84 2.36
CA ILE A 44 -4.64 7.19 3.09
C ILE A 44 -4.21 5.76 3.39
N ASN A 45 -4.18 5.39 4.67
CA ASN A 45 -3.90 4.01 5.03
C ASN A 45 -5.05 3.11 4.54
N VAL A 46 -4.75 2.13 3.68
CA VAL A 46 -5.75 1.25 3.05
C VAL A 46 -6.45 0.36 4.09
N ILE A 47 -5.80 0.09 5.22
CA ILE A 47 -6.35 -0.73 6.31
C ILE A 47 -7.15 0.13 7.29
N THR A 48 -6.56 1.19 7.85
CA THR A 48 -7.22 2.00 8.89
C THR A 48 -8.13 3.09 8.35
N GLN A 49 -8.05 3.38 7.06
CA GLN A 49 -8.73 4.52 6.39
C GLN A 49 -8.33 5.90 6.96
N ASN A 50 -7.31 5.98 7.81
CA ASN A 50 -6.79 7.25 8.30
C ASN A 50 -6.07 7.99 7.17
N ALA A 51 -6.38 9.28 7.03
CA ALA A 51 -5.77 10.15 6.05
C ALA A 51 -4.71 11.04 6.72
N GLU A 52 -3.54 11.13 6.11
CA GLU A 52 -2.44 11.99 6.56
C GLU A 52 -2.06 12.96 5.44
N ILE A 53 -1.89 14.23 5.79
CA ILE A 53 -1.41 15.28 4.88
C ILE A 53 0.10 15.46 5.04
N LEU A 54 0.81 15.71 3.93
CA LEU A 54 2.22 16.03 3.98
C LEU A 54 2.43 17.50 4.35
N THR A 55 3.21 17.75 5.39
CA THR A 55 3.61 19.07 5.87
C THR A 55 5.14 19.18 5.95
N LEU A 56 5.66 20.35 6.35
CA LEU A 56 7.10 20.55 6.58
C LEU A 56 7.64 19.64 7.70
N ASP A 57 6.80 19.32 8.69
CA ASP A 57 7.17 18.47 9.84
C ASP A 57 6.92 16.97 9.57
N GLY A 58 6.45 16.62 8.37
CA GLY A 58 6.15 15.26 7.96
C GLY A 58 4.65 14.99 7.75
N TRP A 59 4.25 13.73 7.91
CA TRP A 59 2.86 13.30 7.74
C TRP A 59 2.07 13.55 9.02
N LEU A 60 0.97 14.31 8.91
CA LEU A 60 0.08 14.62 10.02
C LEU A 60 -1.31 14.08 9.74
N ASP A 61 -1.93 13.45 10.75
CA ASP A 61 -3.30 12.96 10.66
C ASP A 61 -4.27 14.13 10.41
N ILE A 62 -5.14 13.95 9.42
CA ILE A 62 -6.28 14.83 9.17
C ILE A 62 -7.38 14.37 10.12
N VAL A 63 -7.28 14.76 11.39
CA VAL A 63 -8.35 14.55 12.37
C VAL A 63 -9.40 15.62 12.15
N ASN A 64 -10.63 15.18 11.86
CA ASN A 64 -11.81 16.04 11.71
C ASN A 64 -12.21 16.68 13.05
#